data_AF-A0A699ZDS7-F1
#
_entry.id   AF-A0A699ZDS7-F1
#
_cell.length_a   1.000
_cell.length_b   1.000
_cell.length_c   1.000
_cell.angle_alpha   90.00
_cell.angle_beta   90.00
_cell.angle_gamma   90.00
#
_symmetry.space_group_name_H-M   'P 1'
#
loop_
_entity.id
_entity.type
_entity.pdbx_description
1 polymer ?
#
loop_
_entity_poly.entity_id
_entity_poly.type
_entity_poly.pdbx_seq_one_letter_code
_entity_poly.pdbx_strand_id
1 'polypeptide(L)'
;MGDKMVSIRTSSLEEKATACNMLCCYADELKDGFFPYVKPVADIMVPLLKFWFHEDVRRAAVQTLPELVRALVLCVEKGSYGVDNSLVKQLLDYIWPAMMEALGKEPETDIQATSMDSISEIVELVEPSMLSQEQVSSAFQRFTRILKASEERRTERLKRQSTEDFDEEELEALEQENEAEEELFDQVGSAIGAFLKKFGDAVLPFVESLMVQMGPLLDKSRPAEDRRIAICVVDDLLEHSPAGRAKYFQQVLPVLMEATTDEHADLRQCAVYGLGILAAKAPEAFRPFVPEALQRILHVIGASNAKEEDNQLATDNALSALGKILEFHSDAIDSGAMTQAWLGGLPLLGDVVEAAVQHDLLARLLEARDARLLGTNGASLPRVLGVLVTILGHGTRLVSGDVGKRLALQLHSLQPSAPQDALQTSLSALSDKQRANFNTFMAGNVPDGKDD
;
A
#
# COMPACT_ATOMS: atom_id res chain seq x y z
N MET A 1 -45.83 5.16 22.97
CA MET A 1 -45.08 5.90 21.93
C MET A 1 -44.67 4.83 20.94
N GLY A 2 -45.37 4.52 19.86
CA GLY A 2 -46.03 5.36 18.86
C GLY A 2 -45.36 5.01 17.53
N ASP A 3 -45.66 3.82 17.00
CA ASP A 3 -45.10 3.27 15.76
C ASP A 3 -45.30 4.26 14.61
N LYS A 4 -44.22 4.93 14.22
CA LYS A 4 -44.18 5.75 13.02
C LYS A 4 -43.91 4.81 11.84
N MET A 5 -44.93 4.54 11.03
CA MET A 5 -44.71 3.92 9.71
C MET A 5 -44.12 4.96 8.76
N VAL A 6 -42.93 4.66 8.23
CA VAL A 6 -42.32 5.42 7.14
C VAL A 6 -42.58 4.64 5.84
N SER A 7 -43.23 5.29 4.87
CA SER A 7 -43.44 4.71 3.53
C SER A 7 -42.34 5.23 2.60
N ILE A 8 -41.59 4.29 2.02
CA ILE A 8 -40.45 4.58 1.14
C ILE A 8 -40.77 4.01 -0.26
N ARG A 9 -40.54 4.81 -1.31
CA ARG A 9 -40.61 4.34 -2.70
C ARG A 9 -39.24 3.85 -3.15
N THR A 10 -38.99 2.55 -3.02
CA THR A 10 -37.67 1.93 -3.28
C THR A 10 -37.10 2.26 -4.65
N SER A 11 -37.92 2.20 -5.71
CA SER A 11 -37.46 2.48 -7.09
C SER A 11 -36.85 3.87 -7.26
N SER A 12 -37.39 4.90 -6.58
CA SER A 12 -36.84 6.25 -6.64
C SER A 12 -35.53 6.38 -5.85
N LEU A 13 -35.29 5.52 -4.88
CA LEU A 13 -34.02 5.48 -4.14
C LEU A 13 -32.92 4.79 -4.94
N GLU A 14 -33.25 3.72 -5.66
CA GLU A 14 -32.33 3.04 -6.59
C GLU A 14 -31.89 3.98 -7.72
N GLU A 15 -32.83 4.73 -8.31
CA GLU A 15 -32.52 5.77 -9.31
C GLU A 15 -31.59 6.85 -8.73
N LYS A 16 -31.82 7.23 -7.46
CA LYS A 16 -30.98 8.20 -6.75
C LYS A 16 -29.57 7.66 -6.48
N ALA A 17 -29.45 6.42 -6.02
CA ALA A 17 -28.17 5.75 -5.80
C ALA A 17 -27.37 5.69 -7.11
N THR A 18 -28.01 5.23 -8.19
CA THR A 18 -27.43 5.19 -9.53
C THR A 18 -26.93 6.56 -9.97
N ALA A 19 -27.74 7.62 -9.79
CA ALA A 19 -27.34 8.97 -10.15
C ALA A 19 -26.13 9.48 -9.33
N CYS A 20 -26.08 9.15 -8.03
CA CYS A 20 -24.95 9.54 -7.18
C CYS A 20 -23.66 8.82 -7.58
N ASN A 21 -23.73 7.52 -7.86
CA ASN A 21 -22.62 6.74 -8.39
C ASN A 21 -22.10 7.33 -9.71
N MET A 22 -23.01 7.77 -10.59
CA MET A 22 -22.59 8.41 -11.84
C MET A 22 -21.88 9.74 -11.66
N LEU A 23 -22.28 10.54 -10.66
CA LEU A 23 -21.53 11.75 -10.31
C LEU A 23 -20.12 11.42 -9.81
N CYS A 24 -19.95 10.35 -9.03
CA CYS A 24 -18.64 9.86 -8.62
C CYS A 24 -17.78 9.48 -9.84
N CYS A 25 -18.31 8.63 -10.73
CA CYS A 25 -17.58 8.20 -11.93
C CYS A 25 -17.21 9.38 -12.84
N TYR A 26 -18.10 10.35 -13.02
CA TYR A 26 -17.77 11.54 -13.83
C TYR A 26 -16.66 12.39 -13.18
N ALA A 27 -16.62 12.48 -11.85
CA ALA A 27 -15.56 13.20 -11.15
C ALA A 27 -14.20 12.53 -11.34
N ASP A 28 -14.14 11.20 -11.16
CA ASP A 28 -12.92 10.39 -11.34
C ASP A 28 -12.40 10.45 -12.79
N GLU A 29 -13.28 10.22 -13.78
CA GLU A 29 -12.88 10.16 -15.19
C GLU A 29 -12.52 11.53 -15.78
N LEU A 30 -13.26 12.59 -15.43
CA LEU A 30 -13.04 13.93 -15.99
C LEU A 30 -11.95 14.71 -15.26
N LYS A 31 -11.59 14.33 -14.02
CA LYS A 31 -10.49 14.91 -13.24
C LYS A 31 -10.64 16.44 -13.12
N ASP A 32 -9.61 17.23 -13.45
CA ASP A 32 -9.67 18.69 -13.46
C ASP A 32 -10.75 19.25 -14.40
N GLY A 33 -11.17 18.49 -15.41
CA GLY A 33 -12.31 18.83 -16.26
C GLY A 33 -13.65 18.89 -15.50
N PHE A 34 -13.74 18.26 -14.33
CA PHE A 34 -14.93 18.27 -13.47
C PHE A 34 -15.06 19.55 -12.62
N PHE A 35 -14.05 20.44 -12.63
CA PHE A 35 -14.03 21.67 -11.83
C PHE A 35 -15.35 22.47 -11.81
N PRO A 36 -16.03 22.74 -12.94
CA PRO A 36 -17.27 23.52 -12.94
C PRO A 36 -18.40 22.92 -12.10
N TYR A 37 -18.34 21.61 -11.81
CA TYR A 37 -19.36 20.86 -11.10
C TYR A 37 -18.99 20.56 -9.64
N VAL A 38 -17.75 20.84 -9.22
CA VAL A 38 -17.26 20.51 -7.86
C VAL A 38 -18.17 21.08 -6.78
N LYS A 39 -18.48 22.38 -6.83
CA LYS A 39 -19.32 23.03 -5.81
C LYS A 39 -20.77 22.52 -5.81
N PRO A 40 -21.49 22.49 -6.96
CA PRO A 40 -22.83 21.91 -7.00
C PRO A 40 -22.91 20.47 -6.50
N VAL A 41 -21.92 19.64 -6.85
CA VAL A 41 -21.90 18.23 -6.44
C VAL A 41 -21.57 18.10 -4.95
N ALA A 42 -20.64 18.89 -4.41
CA ALA A 42 -20.38 18.93 -2.97
C ALA A 42 -21.64 19.29 -2.16
N ASP A 43 -22.41 20.30 -2.62
CA ASP A 43 -23.66 20.72 -1.99
C ASP A 43 -24.74 19.62 -1.99
N ILE A 44 -24.67 18.69 -2.95
CA ILE A 44 -25.56 17.53 -3.04
C ILE A 44 -25.04 16.39 -2.16
N MET A 45 -23.76 16.04 -2.24
CA MET A 45 -23.21 14.85 -1.59
C MET A 45 -23.08 14.99 -0.07
N VAL A 46 -22.69 16.15 0.44
CA VAL A 46 -22.47 16.35 1.88
C VAL A 46 -23.75 16.07 2.71
N PRO A 47 -24.95 16.55 2.32
CA PRO A 47 -26.19 16.14 2.98
C PRO A 47 -26.51 14.65 2.87
N LEU A 48 -26.09 14.00 1.78
CA LEU A 48 -26.39 12.59 1.51
C LEU A 48 -25.58 11.61 2.34
N LEU A 49 -24.49 12.06 2.96
CA LEU A 49 -23.78 11.29 4.01
C LEU A 49 -24.70 10.86 5.16
N LYS A 50 -25.81 11.57 5.39
CA LYS A 50 -26.80 11.29 6.45
C LYS A 50 -28.13 10.76 5.90
N PHE A 51 -28.11 10.24 4.67
CA PHE A 51 -29.31 9.70 4.03
C PHE A 51 -29.56 8.26 4.48
N TRP A 52 -30.08 8.10 5.70
CA TRP A 52 -30.34 6.80 6.35
C TRP A 52 -31.44 5.94 5.68
N PHE A 53 -31.98 6.37 4.54
CA PHE A 53 -33.00 5.63 3.80
C PHE A 53 -32.41 4.69 2.74
N HIS A 54 -31.14 4.88 2.36
CA HIS A 54 -30.47 4.03 1.37
C HIS A 54 -28.95 4.03 1.60
N GLU A 55 -28.38 2.86 1.75
CA GLU A 55 -26.95 2.61 1.97
C GLU A 55 -26.09 3.03 0.77
N ASP A 56 -26.46 2.63 -0.46
CA ASP A 56 -25.66 3.00 -1.64
C ASP A 56 -25.62 4.50 -1.92
N VAL A 57 -26.63 5.27 -1.50
CA VAL A 57 -26.60 6.73 -1.60
C VAL A 57 -25.55 7.30 -0.65
N ARG A 58 -25.42 6.75 0.57
CA ARG A 58 -24.39 7.17 1.53
C ARG A 58 -23.00 6.75 1.03
N ARG A 59 -22.86 5.51 0.55
CA ARG A 59 -21.61 5.00 -0.03
C ARG A 59 -21.12 5.87 -1.19
N ALA A 60 -21.99 6.15 -2.16
CA ALA A 60 -21.69 7.03 -3.29
C ALA A 60 -21.29 8.44 -2.84
N ALA A 61 -22.00 8.98 -1.85
CA ALA A 61 -21.72 10.30 -1.31
C ALA A 61 -20.33 10.37 -0.67
N VAL A 62 -19.92 9.35 0.08
CA VAL A 62 -18.58 9.24 0.68
C VAL A 62 -17.51 9.17 -0.40
N GLN A 63 -17.64 8.25 -1.36
CA GLN A 63 -16.66 8.02 -2.44
C GLN A 63 -16.50 9.22 -3.38
N THR A 64 -17.54 10.05 -3.53
CA THR A 64 -17.43 11.23 -4.40
C THR A 64 -16.51 12.31 -3.83
N LEU A 65 -16.41 12.43 -2.49
CA LEU A 65 -15.70 13.53 -1.84
C LEU A 65 -14.19 13.61 -2.14
N PRO A 66 -13.39 12.51 -2.09
CA PRO A 66 -11.99 12.54 -2.52
C PRO A 66 -11.85 13.00 -3.98
N GLU A 67 -12.75 12.58 -4.87
CA GLU A 67 -12.69 12.96 -6.28
C GLU A 67 -12.94 14.45 -6.52
N LEU A 68 -13.81 15.07 -5.71
CA LEU A 68 -13.97 16.53 -5.73
C LEU A 68 -12.69 17.26 -5.29
N VAL A 69 -11.98 16.72 -4.28
CA VAL A 69 -10.70 17.27 -3.83
C VAL A 69 -9.63 17.08 -4.92
N ARG A 70 -9.54 15.88 -5.52
CA ARG A 70 -8.62 15.54 -6.61
C ARG A 70 -8.78 16.46 -7.80
N ALA A 71 -10.02 16.72 -8.23
CA ALA A 71 -10.31 17.65 -9.31
C ALA A 71 -9.74 19.06 -9.04
N LEU A 72 -9.87 19.58 -7.81
CA LEU A 72 -9.29 20.88 -7.43
C LEU A 72 -7.77 20.85 -7.34
N VAL A 73 -7.17 19.82 -6.74
CA VAL A 73 -5.72 19.66 -6.65
C VAL A 73 -5.08 19.64 -8.04
N LEU A 74 -5.66 18.88 -8.98
CA LEU A 74 -5.18 18.84 -10.37
C LEU A 74 -5.33 20.18 -11.09
N CYS A 75 -6.35 20.98 -10.76
CA CYS A 75 -6.45 22.35 -11.29
C CYS A 75 -5.30 23.22 -10.80
N VAL A 76 -4.93 23.11 -9.52
CA VAL A 76 -3.79 23.84 -8.94
C VAL A 76 -2.48 23.43 -9.62
N GLU A 77 -2.22 22.13 -9.72
CA GLU A 77 -0.99 21.58 -10.32
C GLU A 77 -0.82 22.01 -11.79
N LYS A 78 -1.92 22.06 -12.54
CA LYS A 78 -1.92 22.46 -13.96
C LYS A 78 -2.00 23.97 -14.16
N GLY A 79 -2.23 24.76 -13.11
CA GLY A 79 -2.52 26.20 -13.23
C GLY A 79 -3.79 26.50 -14.02
N SER A 80 -4.76 25.58 -13.98
CA SER A 80 -6.02 25.66 -14.73
C SER A 80 -7.11 26.37 -13.91
N TYR A 81 -8.07 26.99 -14.61
CA TYR A 81 -9.26 27.61 -14.02
C TYR A 81 -9.04 28.69 -12.94
N GLY A 82 -7.79 29.14 -12.73
CA GLY A 82 -7.45 30.12 -11.69
C GLY A 82 -7.66 29.60 -10.27
N VAL A 83 -7.65 28.29 -10.08
CA VAL A 83 -7.80 27.64 -8.76
C VAL A 83 -6.47 27.68 -8.02
N ASP A 84 -6.53 27.97 -6.73
CA ASP A 84 -5.39 27.90 -5.81
C ASP A 84 -5.72 27.02 -4.59
N ASN A 85 -4.71 26.82 -3.73
CA ASN A 85 -4.83 26.03 -2.51
C ASN A 85 -5.89 26.56 -1.53
N SER A 86 -6.31 27.84 -1.64
CA SER A 86 -7.35 28.39 -0.76
C SER A 86 -8.71 27.78 -1.05
N LEU A 87 -9.00 27.45 -2.32
CA LEU A 87 -10.26 26.80 -2.70
C LEU A 87 -10.28 25.32 -2.31
N VAL A 88 -9.15 24.63 -2.47
CA VAL A 88 -8.97 23.25 -1.96
C VAL A 88 -9.25 23.24 -0.46
N LYS A 89 -8.63 24.16 0.28
CA LYS A 89 -8.85 24.29 1.72
C LYS A 89 -10.31 24.58 2.09
N GLN A 90 -10.99 25.48 1.38
CA GLN A 90 -12.41 25.78 1.62
C GLN A 90 -13.29 24.54 1.42
N LEU A 91 -13.02 23.71 0.41
CA LEU A 91 -13.73 22.46 0.21
C LEU A 91 -13.46 21.49 1.37
N LEU A 92 -12.20 21.31 1.79
CA LEU A 92 -11.83 20.45 2.92
C LEU A 92 -12.54 20.89 4.22
N ASP A 93 -12.53 22.19 4.52
CA ASP A 93 -13.18 22.75 5.71
C ASP A 93 -14.71 22.54 5.69
N TYR A 94 -15.31 22.40 4.50
CA TYR A 94 -16.73 22.09 4.33
C TYR A 94 -17.04 20.58 4.47
N ILE A 95 -16.27 19.71 3.79
CA ILE A 95 -16.58 18.27 3.73
C ILE A 95 -16.12 17.52 4.97
N TRP A 96 -14.96 17.89 5.54
CA TRP A 96 -14.31 17.09 6.59
C TRP A 96 -15.15 16.95 7.85
N PRO A 97 -15.74 18.02 8.42
CA PRO A 97 -16.57 17.88 9.61
C PRO A 97 -17.80 17.00 9.37
N ALA A 98 -18.39 17.07 8.17
CA ALA A 98 -19.54 16.26 7.80
C ALA A 98 -19.18 14.78 7.65
N MET A 99 -18.04 14.46 7.03
CA MET A 99 -17.52 13.09 6.95
C MET A 99 -17.25 12.50 8.34
N MET A 100 -16.56 13.24 9.21
CA MET A 100 -16.27 12.78 10.57
C MET A 100 -17.54 12.56 11.39
N GLU A 101 -18.56 13.38 11.21
CA GLU A 101 -19.85 13.19 11.89
C GLU A 101 -20.60 11.96 11.35
N ALA A 102 -20.62 11.77 10.03
CA ALA A 102 -21.28 10.65 9.38
C ALA A 102 -20.63 9.32 9.77
N LEU A 103 -19.30 9.21 9.65
CA LEU A 103 -18.53 8.04 10.09
C LEU A 103 -18.79 7.70 11.56
N GLY A 104 -18.93 8.71 12.41
CA GLY A 104 -19.24 8.52 13.82
C GLY A 104 -20.63 7.96 14.14
N LYS A 105 -21.51 7.84 13.13
CA LYS A 105 -22.90 7.38 13.26
C LYS A 105 -23.24 6.27 12.27
N GLU A 106 -22.33 5.91 11.36
CA GLU A 106 -22.57 4.90 10.34
C GLU A 106 -22.68 3.52 10.97
N PRO A 107 -23.81 2.80 10.84
CA PRO A 107 -23.95 1.46 11.38
C PRO A 107 -23.25 0.39 10.53
N GLU A 108 -23.16 0.59 9.21
CA GLU A 108 -22.68 -0.46 8.30
C GLU A 108 -21.15 -0.48 8.22
N THR A 109 -20.56 -1.62 8.55
CA THR A 109 -19.09 -1.83 8.61
C THR A 109 -18.42 -1.57 7.25
N ASP A 110 -19.06 -1.94 6.16
CA ASP A 110 -18.53 -1.75 4.80
C ASP A 110 -18.55 -0.27 4.35
N ILE A 111 -19.55 0.51 4.78
CA ILE A 111 -19.57 1.97 4.57
C ILE A 111 -18.57 2.65 5.50
N GLN A 112 -18.34 2.13 6.71
CA GLN A 112 -17.24 2.58 7.56
C GLN A 112 -15.90 2.36 6.84
N ALA A 113 -15.65 1.18 6.28
CA ALA A 113 -14.44 0.88 5.51
C ALA A 113 -14.29 1.84 4.30
N THR A 114 -15.35 2.02 3.51
CA THR A 114 -15.38 2.98 2.39
C THR A 114 -15.05 4.42 2.84
N SER A 115 -15.53 4.82 4.03
CA SER A 115 -15.25 6.14 4.59
C SER A 115 -13.79 6.29 5.02
N MET A 116 -13.21 5.23 5.58
CA MET A 116 -11.81 5.20 5.99
C MET A 116 -10.88 5.30 4.78
N ASP A 117 -11.19 4.59 3.71
CA ASP A 117 -10.50 4.69 2.42
C ASP A 117 -10.57 6.12 1.84
N SER A 118 -11.78 6.70 1.74
CA SER A 118 -11.95 8.08 1.28
C SER A 118 -11.22 9.12 2.14
N ILE A 119 -11.07 8.88 3.45
CA ILE A 119 -10.26 9.72 4.34
C ILE A 119 -8.76 9.57 3.99
N SER A 120 -8.30 8.33 3.79
CA SER A 120 -6.93 8.02 3.38
C SER A 120 -6.58 8.75 2.07
N GLU A 121 -7.42 8.63 1.05
CA GLU A 121 -7.25 9.29 -0.24
C GLU A 121 -7.15 10.81 -0.12
N ILE A 122 -8.05 11.44 0.65
CA ILE A 122 -8.00 12.90 0.87
C ILE A 122 -6.68 13.30 1.52
N VAL A 123 -6.21 12.54 2.52
CA VAL A 123 -4.92 12.80 3.18
C VAL A 123 -3.76 12.67 2.20
N GLU A 124 -3.78 11.67 1.32
CA GLU A 124 -2.77 11.47 0.29
C GLU A 124 -2.75 12.58 -0.77
N LEU A 125 -3.92 13.14 -1.10
CA LEU A 125 -4.08 14.19 -2.10
C LEU A 125 -3.54 15.56 -1.67
N VAL A 126 -3.59 15.86 -0.38
CA VAL A 126 -3.36 17.23 0.11
C VAL A 126 -2.00 17.40 0.77
N GLU A 127 -1.54 18.64 0.83
CA GLU A 127 -0.37 19.00 1.62
C GLU A 127 -0.73 18.99 3.12
N PRO A 128 0.17 18.54 4.02
CA PRO A 128 -0.10 18.48 5.47
C PRO A 128 -0.59 19.80 6.07
N SER A 129 -0.14 20.94 5.51
CA SER A 129 -0.55 22.29 5.94
C SER A 129 -2.02 22.62 5.67
N MET A 130 -2.72 21.86 4.83
CA MET A 130 -4.14 22.09 4.50
C MET A 130 -5.09 21.54 5.56
N LEU A 131 -4.65 20.53 6.32
CA LEU A 131 -5.41 19.93 7.41
C LEU A 131 -4.94 20.52 8.75
N SER A 132 -5.87 21.08 9.51
CA SER A 132 -5.62 21.57 10.85
C SER A 132 -5.40 20.40 11.83
N GLN A 133 -4.74 20.69 12.96
CA GLN A 133 -4.57 19.72 14.04
C GLN A 133 -5.92 19.20 14.58
N GLU A 134 -6.96 20.03 14.57
CA GLU A 134 -8.32 19.63 14.96
C GLU A 134 -8.91 18.61 13.96
N GLN A 135 -8.75 18.85 12.66
CA GLN A 135 -9.18 17.91 11.62
C GLN A 135 -8.46 16.57 11.76
N VAL A 136 -7.13 16.58 11.90
CA VAL A 136 -6.33 15.38 12.15
C VAL A 136 -6.79 14.66 13.42
N SER A 137 -6.90 15.37 14.54
CA SER A 137 -7.34 14.78 15.81
C SER A 137 -8.73 14.17 15.72
N SER A 138 -9.65 14.81 15.00
CA SER A 138 -11.01 14.31 14.82
C SER A 138 -11.06 12.96 14.11
N ALA A 139 -10.19 12.73 13.10
CA ALA A 139 -10.08 11.44 12.42
C ALA A 139 -9.57 10.34 13.36
N PHE A 140 -8.47 10.58 14.08
CA PHE A 140 -7.94 9.60 15.05
C PHE A 140 -8.92 9.27 16.18
N GLN A 141 -9.75 10.23 16.59
CA GLN A 141 -10.86 9.97 17.53
C GLN A 141 -11.92 9.05 16.93
N ARG A 142 -12.19 9.10 15.62
CA ARG A 142 -13.06 8.14 14.93
C ARG A 142 -12.42 6.78 14.84
N PHE A 143 -11.15 6.70 14.44
CA PHE A 143 -10.42 5.43 14.32
C PHE A 143 -10.43 4.67 15.66
N THR A 144 -10.18 5.39 16.77
CA THR A 144 -10.26 4.83 18.12
C THR A 144 -11.62 4.23 18.44
N ARG A 145 -12.71 4.88 18.03
CA ARG A 145 -14.07 4.38 18.29
C ARG A 145 -14.39 3.15 17.44
N ILE A 146 -13.96 3.16 16.20
CA ILE A 146 -14.13 2.05 15.25
C ILE A 146 -13.42 0.81 15.78
N LEU A 147 -12.13 0.91 16.16
CA LEU A 147 -11.38 -0.20 16.73
C LEU A 147 -12.02 -0.79 18.00
N LYS A 148 -12.53 0.08 18.89
CA LYS A 148 -13.24 -0.37 20.10
C LYS A 148 -14.54 -1.09 19.77
N ALA A 149 -15.35 -0.54 18.87
CA ALA A 149 -16.60 -1.15 18.45
C ALA A 149 -16.37 -2.49 17.75
N SER A 150 -15.30 -2.60 16.95
CA SER A 150 -14.94 -3.85 16.30
C SER A 150 -14.54 -4.94 17.29
N GLU A 151 -13.76 -4.62 18.34
CA GLU A 151 -13.44 -5.61 19.38
C GLU A 151 -14.68 -6.05 20.19
N GLU A 152 -15.63 -5.14 20.41
CA GLU A 152 -16.93 -5.47 21.02
C GLU A 152 -17.72 -6.44 20.12
N ARG A 153 -17.81 -6.16 18.80
CA ARG A 153 -18.47 -7.04 17.83
C ARG A 153 -17.78 -8.40 17.72
N ARG A 154 -16.45 -8.44 17.71
CA ARG A 154 -15.65 -9.68 17.72
C ARG A 154 -15.98 -10.53 18.95
N THR A 155 -16.07 -9.90 20.12
CA THR A 155 -16.44 -10.59 21.36
C THR A 155 -17.84 -11.21 21.25
N GLU A 156 -18.76 -10.54 20.57
CA GLU A 156 -20.11 -11.06 20.36
C GLU A 156 -20.14 -12.21 19.34
N ARG A 157 -19.45 -12.09 18.21
CA ARG A 157 -19.29 -13.17 17.23
C ARG A 157 -18.73 -14.45 17.85
N LEU A 158 -17.70 -14.31 18.71
CA LEU A 158 -17.11 -15.45 19.42
C LEU A 158 -18.10 -16.13 20.38
N LYS A 159 -19.03 -15.39 20.99
CA LYS A 159 -20.08 -16.02 21.82
C LYS A 159 -21.11 -16.74 20.97
N ARG A 160 -21.52 -16.17 19.83
CA ARG A 160 -22.52 -16.74 18.92
C ARG A 160 -22.14 -18.15 18.47
N GLN A 161 -20.85 -18.39 18.21
CA GLN A 161 -20.29 -19.72 17.87
C GLN A 161 -20.52 -20.82 18.94
N SER A 162 -20.82 -20.43 20.18
CA SER A 162 -21.02 -21.35 21.31
C SER A 162 -22.49 -21.52 21.71
N THR A 163 -23.42 -20.95 20.95
CA THR A 163 -24.86 -21.02 21.25
C THR A 163 -25.48 -22.33 20.76
N GLU A 164 -26.59 -22.75 21.39
CA GLU A 164 -27.30 -23.97 20.99
C GLU A 164 -27.97 -23.85 19.61
N ASP A 165 -28.22 -22.62 19.16
CA ASP A 165 -28.85 -22.30 17.87
C ASP A 165 -27.81 -22.09 16.74
N PHE A 166 -26.52 -22.40 16.98
CA PHE A 166 -25.48 -22.26 15.97
C PHE A 166 -25.62 -23.34 14.88
N ASP A 167 -26.08 -22.93 13.71
CA ASP A 167 -26.27 -23.78 12.53
C ASP A 167 -25.46 -23.26 11.32
N GLU A 168 -25.72 -23.83 10.15
CA GLU A 168 -25.01 -23.50 8.91
C GLU A 168 -25.31 -22.07 8.42
N GLU A 169 -26.55 -21.58 8.59
CA GLU A 169 -26.94 -20.22 8.21
C GLU A 169 -26.25 -19.18 9.10
N GLU A 170 -26.16 -19.47 10.40
CA GLU A 170 -25.44 -18.62 11.35
C GLU A 170 -23.92 -18.64 11.12
N LEU A 171 -23.34 -19.78 10.70
CA LEU A 171 -21.93 -19.85 10.30
C LEU A 171 -21.64 -18.98 9.08
N GLU A 172 -22.45 -19.08 8.01
CA GLU A 172 -22.31 -18.24 6.81
C GLU A 172 -22.44 -16.74 7.13
N ALA A 173 -23.37 -16.37 8.01
CA ALA A 173 -23.52 -14.99 8.47
C ALA A 173 -22.28 -14.49 9.23
N LEU A 174 -21.70 -15.32 10.12
CA LEU A 174 -20.48 -14.97 10.83
C LEU A 174 -19.26 -14.85 9.90
N GLU A 175 -19.16 -15.67 8.86
CA GLU A 175 -18.09 -15.56 7.86
C GLU A 175 -18.18 -14.21 7.12
N GLN A 176 -19.36 -13.81 6.65
CA GLN A 176 -19.58 -12.50 6.02
C GLN A 176 -19.27 -11.33 6.98
N GLU A 177 -19.67 -11.44 8.25
CA GLU A 177 -19.34 -10.42 9.25
C GLU A 177 -17.83 -10.34 9.53
N ASN A 178 -17.10 -11.47 9.48
CA ASN A 178 -15.66 -11.48 9.65
C ASN A 178 -14.94 -10.84 8.45
N GLU A 179 -15.36 -11.16 7.22
CA GLU A 179 -14.82 -10.54 6.00
C GLU A 179 -15.02 -9.01 6.02
N ALA A 180 -16.21 -8.55 6.42
CA ALA A 180 -16.48 -7.11 6.53
C ALA A 180 -15.60 -6.42 7.59
N GLU A 181 -15.28 -7.11 8.68
CA GLU A 181 -14.42 -6.57 9.74
C GLU A 181 -12.95 -6.57 9.33
N GLU A 182 -12.50 -7.59 8.62
CA GLU A 182 -11.16 -7.64 8.04
C GLU A 182 -10.95 -6.44 7.11
N GLU A 183 -11.86 -6.22 6.16
CA GLU A 183 -11.82 -5.07 5.24
C GLU A 183 -11.83 -3.74 6.02
N LEU A 184 -12.63 -3.61 7.07
CA LEU A 184 -12.61 -2.42 7.92
C LEU A 184 -11.26 -2.20 8.60
N PHE A 185 -10.64 -3.24 9.13
CA PHE A 185 -9.32 -3.13 9.75
C PHE A 185 -8.23 -2.79 8.73
N ASP A 186 -8.32 -3.31 7.51
CA ASP A 186 -7.44 -2.96 6.39
C ASP A 186 -7.50 -1.47 6.08
N GLN A 187 -8.71 -0.92 6.01
CA GLN A 187 -8.90 0.51 5.77
C GLN A 187 -8.48 1.37 6.97
N VAL A 188 -8.60 0.87 8.21
CA VAL A 188 -8.01 1.53 9.39
C VAL A 188 -6.49 1.57 9.30
N GLY A 189 -5.85 0.44 8.95
CA GLY A 189 -4.41 0.37 8.75
C GLY A 189 -3.94 1.35 7.68
N SER A 190 -4.57 1.31 6.50
CA SER A 190 -4.27 2.18 5.36
C SER A 190 -4.42 3.67 5.69
N ALA A 191 -5.51 4.05 6.37
CA ALA A 191 -5.69 5.44 6.79
C ALA A 191 -4.62 5.91 7.78
N ILE A 192 -4.24 5.07 8.76
CA ILE A 192 -3.15 5.39 9.70
C ILE A 192 -1.83 5.54 8.93
N GLY A 193 -1.55 4.65 7.99
CA GLY A 193 -0.38 4.70 7.10
C GLY A 193 -0.32 6.00 6.30
N ALA A 194 -1.43 6.42 5.68
CA ALA A 194 -1.51 7.69 4.95
C ALA A 194 -1.19 8.91 5.84
N PHE A 195 -1.72 8.94 7.07
CA PHE A 195 -1.36 9.97 8.04
C PHE A 195 0.11 9.93 8.42
N LEU A 196 0.68 8.75 8.70
CA LEU A 196 2.10 8.60 9.04
C LEU A 196 3.00 9.07 7.88
N LYS A 197 2.70 8.63 6.66
CA LYS A 197 3.42 9.02 5.43
C LYS A 197 3.41 10.53 5.21
N LYS A 198 2.27 11.19 5.45
CA LYS A 198 2.12 12.65 5.22
C LYS A 198 2.63 13.52 6.36
N PHE A 199 2.42 13.11 7.61
CA PHE A 199 2.68 13.96 8.78
C PHE A 199 3.87 13.51 9.62
N GLY A 200 4.36 12.27 9.43
CA GLY A 200 5.48 11.70 10.17
C GLY A 200 5.30 11.81 11.69
N ASP A 201 6.30 12.37 12.36
CA ASP A 201 6.30 12.52 13.82
C ASP A 201 5.15 13.39 14.36
N ALA A 202 4.53 14.25 13.54
CA ALA A 202 3.45 15.13 13.99
C ALA A 202 2.16 14.38 14.38
N VAL A 203 1.94 13.18 13.83
CA VAL A 203 0.80 12.32 14.19
C VAL A 203 1.15 11.26 15.23
N LEU A 204 2.43 11.11 15.60
CA LEU A 204 2.89 10.07 16.52
C LEU A 204 2.08 10.02 17.82
N PRO A 205 1.76 11.13 18.52
CA PRO A 205 0.95 11.07 19.75
C PRO A 205 -0.43 10.45 19.55
N PHE A 206 -1.04 10.64 18.37
CA PHE A 206 -2.34 10.05 18.04
C PHE A 206 -2.22 8.57 17.70
N VAL A 207 -1.19 8.19 16.94
CA VAL A 207 -0.87 6.80 16.62
C VAL A 207 -0.58 6.01 17.89
N GLU A 208 0.22 6.54 18.81
CA GLU A 208 0.52 5.90 20.09
C GLU A 208 -0.75 5.62 20.93
N SER A 209 -1.75 6.49 20.85
CA SER A 209 -3.05 6.27 21.51
C SER A 209 -3.84 5.10 20.89
N LEU A 210 -3.68 4.87 19.58
CA LEU A 210 -4.29 3.73 18.87
C LEU A 210 -3.51 2.44 19.11
N MET A 211 -2.18 2.50 19.25
CA MET A 211 -1.34 1.33 19.52
C MET A 211 -1.75 0.58 20.79
N VAL A 212 -2.38 1.24 21.77
CA VAL A 212 -2.95 0.58 22.95
C VAL A 212 -4.04 -0.43 22.57
N GLN A 213 -4.81 -0.15 21.52
CA GLN A 213 -5.86 -1.02 21.00
C GLN A 213 -5.31 -2.03 19.99
N MET A 214 -4.27 -1.65 19.21
CA MET A 214 -3.69 -2.52 18.19
C MET A 214 -2.65 -3.51 18.73
N GLY A 215 -1.95 -3.18 19.82
CA GLY A 215 -0.93 -4.05 20.41
C GLY A 215 -1.41 -5.49 20.70
N PRO A 216 -2.61 -5.69 21.28
CA PRO A 216 -3.19 -7.03 21.46
C PRO A 216 -3.40 -7.84 20.18
N LEU A 217 -3.47 -7.19 19.01
CA LEU A 217 -3.63 -7.87 17.72
C LEU A 217 -2.35 -8.60 17.30
N LEU A 218 -1.20 -8.22 17.85
CA LEU A 218 0.09 -8.89 17.57
C LEU A 218 0.23 -10.26 18.26
N ASP A 219 -0.67 -10.60 19.18
CA ASP A 219 -0.63 -11.87 19.91
C ASP A 219 -0.89 -13.06 18.98
N LYS A 220 -0.16 -14.16 19.13
CA LYS A 220 -0.29 -15.34 18.27
C LYS A 220 -1.64 -16.05 18.36
N SER A 221 -2.44 -15.78 19.40
CA SER A 221 -3.82 -16.27 19.49
C SER A 221 -4.80 -15.52 18.59
N ARG A 222 -4.36 -14.40 17.99
CA ARG A 222 -5.15 -13.64 17.01
C ARG A 222 -5.05 -14.28 15.62
N PRO A 223 -6.09 -14.12 14.78
CA PRO A 223 -6.03 -14.45 13.36
C PRO A 223 -4.81 -13.85 12.66
N ALA A 224 -4.38 -14.46 11.57
CA ALA A 224 -3.20 -14.00 10.83
C ALA A 224 -3.41 -12.60 10.25
N GLU A 225 -4.66 -12.31 9.86
CA GLU A 225 -5.16 -11.09 9.25
C GLU A 225 -5.09 -9.92 10.24
N ASP A 226 -5.60 -10.11 11.47
CA ASP A 226 -5.47 -9.16 12.60
C ASP A 226 -3.99 -8.80 12.84
N ARG A 227 -3.14 -9.83 12.90
CA ARG A 227 -1.69 -9.68 13.14
C ARG A 227 -1.02 -8.94 11.98
N ARG A 228 -1.39 -9.26 10.74
CA ARG A 228 -0.86 -8.64 9.53
C ARG A 228 -1.11 -7.14 9.54
N ILE A 229 -2.34 -6.73 9.81
CA ILE A 229 -2.73 -5.31 9.85
C ILE A 229 -1.96 -4.56 10.94
N ALA A 230 -1.80 -5.18 12.12
CA ALA A 230 -1.02 -4.60 13.19
C ALA A 230 0.47 -4.44 12.85
N ILE A 231 1.05 -5.41 12.14
CA ILE A 231 2.43 -5.31 11.64
C ILE A 231 2.54 -4.23 10.55
N CYS A 232 1.59 -4.12 9.61
CA CYS A 232 1.60 -3.08 8.58
C CYS A 232 1.59 -1.66 9.19
N VAL A 233 0.76 -1.39 10.20
CA VAL A 233 0.78 -0.09 10.90
C VAL A 233 2.10 0.16 11.64
N VAL A 234 2.70 -0.90 12.19
CA VAL A 234 4.03 -0.82 12.79
C VAL A 234 5.08 -0.49 11.71
N ASP A 235 5.02 -1.11 10.55
CA ASP A 235 5.93 -0.84 9.43
C ASP A 235 5.82 0.61 8.95
N ASP A 236 4.60 1.14 8.78
CA ASP A 236 4.38 2.56 8.45
C ASP A 236 4.98 3.50 9.50
N LEU A 237 4.83 3.15 10.79
CA LEU A 237 5.42 3.93 11.88
C LEU A 237 6.94 3.90 11.82
N LEU A 238 7.53 2.71 11.63
CA LEU A 238 8.97 2.55 11.48
C LEU A 238 9.49 3.31 10.26
N GLU A 239 8.70 3.35 9.20
CA GLU A 239 9.10 3.95 7.94
C GLU A 239 9.06 5.48 7.97
N HIS A 240 7.95 6.03 8.47
CA HIS A 240 7.59 7.43 8.27
C HIS A 240 7.73 8.30 9.53
N SER A 241 7.86 7.72 10.72
CA SER A 241 8.12 8.47 11.96
C SER A 241 9.52 8.16 12.50
N PRO A 242 10.53 9.03 12.27
CA PRO A 242 11.86 8.88 12.87
C PRO A 242 11.82 8.77 14.40
N ALA A 243 10.98 9.57 15.08
CA ALA A 243 10.83 9.51 16.53
C ALA A 243 10.16 8.20 16.97
N GLY A 244 9.11 7.78 16.27
CA GLY A 244 8.43 6.50 16.51
C GLY A 244 9.36 5.31 16.31
N ARG A 245 10.08 5.27 15.18
CA ARG A 245 11.12 4.27 14.90
C ARG A 245 12.14 4.20 16.03
N ALA A 246 12.71 5.33 16.44
CA ALA A 246 13.70 5.34 17.52
C ALA A 246 13.14 4.83 18.86
N LYS A 247 11.88 5.13 19.16
CA LYS A 247 11.22 4.74 20.41
C LYS A 247 10.83 3.25 20.43
N TYR A 248 10.29 2.73 19.33
CA TYR A 248 9.66 1.41 19.28
C TYR A 248 10.53 0.31 18.66
N PHE A 249 11.68 0.65 18.06
CA PHE A 249 12.61 -0.30 17.43
C PHE A 249 12.83 -1.58 18.25
N GLN A 250 13.24 -1.44 19.52
CA GLN A 250 13.61 -2.59 20.36
C GLN A 250 12.42 -3.48 20.70
N GLN A 251 11.22 -2.91 20.79
CA GLN A 251 10.01 -3.64 21.13
C GLN A 251 9.47 -4.41 19.92
N VAL A 252 9.56 -3.81 18.73
CA VAL A 252 9.00 -4.34 17.49
C VAL A 252 9.90 -5.37 16.82
N LEU A 253 11.22 -5.18 16.87
CA LEU A 253 12.16 -6.04 16.14
C LEU A 253 11.96 -7.56 16.41
N PRO A 254 11.77 -8.03 17.65
CA PRO A 254 11.50 -9.45 17.91
C PRO A 254 10.22 -9.96 17.23
N VAL A 255 9.17 -9.12 17.17
CA VAL A 255 7.89 -9.45 16.55
C VAL A 255 8.07 -9.65 15.04
N LEU A 256 8.79 -8.73 14.38
CA LEU A 256 9.11 -8.86 12.95
C LEU A 256 9.96 -10.12 12.69
N MET A 257 11.02 -10.32 13.47
CA MET A 257 11.88 -11.51 13.33
C MET A 257 11.09 -12.81 13.44
N GLU A 258 10.17 -12.90 14.39
CA GLU A 258 9.31 -14.07 14.57
C GLU A 258 8.33 -14.28 13.41
N ALA A 259 7.68 -13.22 12.94
CA ALA A 259 6.72 -13.27 11.84
C ALA A 259 7.33 -13.68 10.48
N THR A 260 8.65 -13.53 10.28
CA THR A 260 9.34 -14.06 9.07
C THR A 260 9.24 -15.57 8.90
N THR A 261 8.90 -16.29 9.98
CA THR A 261 8.77 -17.76 9.99
C THR A 261 7.33 -18.23 10.11
N ASP A 262 6.36 -17.32 9.95
CA ASP A 262 4.94 -17.66 10.02
C ASP A 262 4.51 -18.53 8.84
N GLU A 263 3.44 -19.30 9.01
CA GLU A 263 2.86 -20.11 7.93
C GLU A 263 2.11 -19.24 6.92
N HIS A 264 1.52 -18.12 7.38
CA HIS A 264 0.81 -17.18 6.51
C HIS A 264 1.79 -16.31 5.71
N ALA A 265 1.63 -16.28 4.39
CA ALA A 265 2.54 -15.54 3.51
C ALA A 265 2.55 -14.03 3.77
N ASP A 266 1.38 -13.44 4.00
CA ASP A 266 1.28 -11.99 4.23
C ASP A 266 1.99 -11.54 5.50
N LEU A 267 1.99 -12.39 6.55
CA LEU A 267 2.74 -12.11 7.77
C LEU A 267 4.24 -12.15 7.51
N ARG A 268 4.71 -13.08 6.68
CA ARG A 268 6.11 -13.08 6.25
C ARG A 268 6.42 -11.85 5.41
N GLN A 269 5.51 -11.42 4.53
CA GLN A 269 5.68 -10.25 3.67
C GLN A 269 5.87 -8.97 4.47
N CYS A 270 4.94 -8.62 5.38
CA CYS A 270 5.09 -7.42 6.19
C CYS A 270 6.31 -7.52 7.13
N ALA A 271 6.58 -8.70 7.70
CA ALA A 271 7.76 -8.91 8.53
C ALA A 271 9.09 -8.59 7.81
N VAL A 272 9.30 -9.15 6.62
CA VAL A 272 10.54 -8.89 5.86
C VAL A 272 10.58 -7.46 5.32
N TYR A 273 9.43 -6.85 5.01
CA TYR A 273 9.33 -5.43 4.69
C TYR A 273 9.87 -4.57 5.85
N GLY A 274 9.33 -4.76 7.06
CA GLY A 274 9.77 -4.08 8.28
C GLY A 274 11.26 -4.26 8.57
N LEU A 275 11.80 -5.47 8.42
CA LEU A 275 13.24 -5.72 8.55
C LEU A 275 14.06 -4.93 7.53
N GLY A 276 13.60 -4.86 6.28
CA GLY A 276 14.22 -4.04 5.23
C GLY A 276 14.20 -2.54 5.57
N ILE A 277 13.08 -2.03 6.09
CA ILE A 277 12.94 -0.65 6.55
C ILE A 277 13.93 -0.35 7.69
N LEU A 278 14.01 -1.22 8.69
CA LEU A 278 14.93 -1.06 9.81
C LEU A 278 16.39 -1.08 9.37
N ALA A 279 16.74 -1.97 8.43
CA ALA A 279 18.07 -2.03 7.86
C ALA A 279 18.46 -0.70 7.18
N ALA A 280 17.54 -0.10 6.42
CA ALA A 280 17.82 1.14 5.68
C ALA A 280 17.75 2.41 6.53
N LYS A 281 16.78 2.49 7.43
CA LYS A 281 16.41 3.73 8.14
C LYS A 281 16.90 3.81 9.60
N ALA A 282 17.42 2.70 10.15
CA ALA A 282 18.08 2.66 11.46
C ALA A 282 19.38 1.83 11.43
N PRO A 283 20.32 2.10 10.49
CA PRO A 283 21.45 1.20 10.22
C PRO A 283 22.31 0.93 11.46
N GLU A 284 22.67 1.96 12.24
CA GLU A 284 23.49 1.79 13.44
C GLU A 284 22.82 0.91 14.51
N ALA A 285 21.51 1.10 14.73
CA ALA A 285 20.75 0.33 15.70
C ALA A 285 20.47 -1.10 15.21
N PHE A 286 20.31 -1.29 13.90
CA PHE A 286 20.02 -2.57 13.28
C PHE A 286 21.26 -3.45 13.08
N ARG A 287 22.45 -2.85 12.95
CA ARG A 287 23.71 -3.53 12.67
C ARG A 287 23.98 -4.79 13.52
N PRO A 288 23.74 -4.81 14.85
CA PRO A 288 23.93 -6.01 15.67
C PRO A 288 23.03 -7.19 15.29
N PHE A 289 21.90 -6.93 14.63
CA PHE A 289 20.86 -7.91 14.28
C PHE A 289 20.95 -8.38 12.82
N VAL A 290 21.82 -7.78 12.00
CA VAL A 290 22.00 -8.12 10.59
C VAL A 290 22.24 -9.62 10.37
N PRO A 291 23.09 -10.34 11.14
CA PRO A 291 23.30 -11.77 10.91
C PRO A 291 22.02 -12.60 11.05
N GLU A 292 21.21 -12.33 12.07
CA GLU A 292 19.95 -13.04 12.30
C GLU A 292 18.89 -12.65 11.25
N ALA A 293 18.75 -11.35 10.97
CA ALA A 293 17.83 -10.85 9.95
C ALA A 293 18.13 -11.47 8.58
N LEU A 294 19.40 -11.49 8.21
CA LEU A 294 19.85 -12.05 6.94
C LEU A 294 19.54 -13.55 6.86
N GLN A 295 19.78 -14.31 7.92
CA GLN A 295 19.44 -15.74 7.95
C GLN A 295 17.93 -15.96 7.71
N ARG A 296 17.08 -15.17 8.36
CA ARG A 296 15.62 -15.26 8.21
C ARG A 296 15.15 -14.86 6.81
N ILE A 297 15.67 -13.76 6.27
CA ILE A 297 15.39 -13.31 4.90
C ILE A 297 15.79 -14.38 3.87
N LEU A 298 16.99 -14.95 4.00
CA LEU A 298 17.44 -16.02 3.11
C LEU A 298 16.61 -17.29 3.23
N HIS A 299 16.05 -17.58 4.41
CA HIS A 299 15.13 -18.70 4.58
C HIS A 299 13.84 -18.51 3.77
N VAL A 300 13.25 -17.30 3.80
CA VAL A 300 12.07 -16.98 2.97
C VAL A 300 12.40 -17.09 1.48
N ILE A 301 13.53 -16.53 1.04
CA ILE A 301 13.97 -16.58 -0.37
C ILE A 301 14.23 -18.02 -0.83
N GLY A 302 14.78 -18.86 0.07
CA GLY A 302 15.18 -20.24 -0.23
C GLY A 302 14.07 -21.28 -0.05
N ALA A 303 12.85 -20.88 0.31
CA ALA A 303 11.74 -21.81 0.47
C ALA A 303 11.38 -22.49 -0.87
N SER A 304 11.04 -23.78 -0.83
CA SER A 304 10.76 -24.55 -2.05
C SER A 304 9.55 -24.03 -2.83
N ASN A 305 8.60 -23.43 -2.11
CA ASN A 305 7.39 -22.81 -2.64
C ASN A 305 7.50 -21.28 -2.81
N ALA A 306 8.71 -20.68 -2.67
CA ALA A 306 8.90 -19.23 -2.71
C ALA A 306 8.37 -18.56 -4.00
N LYS A 307 8.26 -19.31 -5.10
CA LYS A 307 7.79 -18.82 -6.41
C LYS A 307 6.34 -19.19 -6.72
N GLU A 308 5.63 -19.84 -5.80
CA GLU A 308 4.19 -20.06 -5.93
C GLU A 308 3.45 -18.72 -5.75
N GLU A 309 2.29 -18.58 -6.39
CA GLU A 309 1.52 -17.34 -6.45
C GLU A 309 1.29 -16.73 -5.05
N ASP A 310 0.83 -17.56 -4.11
CA ASP A 310 0.58 -17.18 -2.72
C ASP A 310 1.82 -16.69 -1.96
N ASN A 311 3.03 -17.09 -2.38
CA ASN A 311 4.29 -16.79 -1.70
C ASN A 311 5.14 -15.74 -2.41
N GLN A 312 4.73 -15.33 -3.61
CA GLN A 312 5.55 -14.51 -4.49
C GLN A 312 5.77 -13.11 -3.89
N LEU A 313 4.73 -12.49 -3.32
CA LEU A 313 4.85 -11.16 -2.71
C LEU A 313 5.79 -11.16 -1.49
N ALA A 314 5.69 -12.17 -0.62
CA ALA A 314 6.59 -12.33 0.51
C ALA A 314 8.05 -12.52 0.07
N THR A 315 8.26 -13.29 -1.00
CA THR A 315 9.60 -13.54 -1.56
C THR A 315 10.19 -12.30 -2.22
N ASP A 316 9.39 -11.54 -2.95
CA ASP A 316 9.82 -10.28 -3.56
C ASP A 316 10.21 -9.26 -2.48
N ASN A 317 9.41 -9.15 -1.42
CA ASN A 317 9.72 -8.29 -0.28
C ASN A 317 10.97 -8.77 0.48
N ALA A 318 11.20 -10.08 0.59
CA ALA A 318 12.42 -10.64 1.20
C ALA A 318 13.67 -10.31 0.35
N LEU A 319 13.58 -10.44 -0.97
CA LEU A 319 14.64 -10.02 -1.88
C LEU A 319 14.89 -8.51 -1.80
N SER A 320 13.85 -7.71 -1.61
CA SER A 320 14.00 -6.28 -1.40
C SER A 320 14.68 -5.94 -0.08
N ALA A 321 14.32 -6.63 1.01
CA ALA A 321 15.00 -6.52 2.29
C ALA A 321 16.49 -6.91 2.18
N LEU A 322 16.82 -7.96 1.43
CA LEU A 322 18.21 -8.33 1.12
C LEU A 322 18.94 -7.21 0.37
N GLY A 323 18.30 -6.58 -0.62
CA GLY A 323 18.86 -5.43 -1.33
C GLY A 323 19.14 -4.25 -0.41
N LYS A 324 18.22 -3.93 0.51
CA LYS A 324 18.42 -2.90 1.55
C LYS A 324 19.59 -3.27 2.48
N ILE A 325 19.73 -4.53 2.89
CA ILE A 325 20.91 -4.99 3.66
C ILE A 325 22.20 -4.84 2.86
N LEU A 326 22.21 -5.18 1.56
CA LEU A 326 23.37 -4.99 0.69
C LEU A 326 23.78 -3.51 0.58
N GLU A 327 22.80 -2.61 0.50
CA GLU A 327 23.06 -1.17 0.37
C GLU A 327 23.61 -0.56 1.68
N PHE A 328 23.02 -0.92 2.82
CA PHE A 328 23.30 -0.24 4.09
C PHE A 328 24.25 -1.00 5.04
N HIS A 329 24.50 -2.29 4.80
CA HIS A 329 25.26 -3.17 5.72
C HIS A 329 26.28 -4.06 5.01
N SER A 330 26.70 -3.73 3.79
CA SER A 330 27.61 -4.58 3.00
C SER A 330 28.96 -4.91 3.66
N ASP A 331 29.40 -4.09 4.62
CA ASP A 331 30.64 -4.29 5.38
C ASP A 331 30.47 -5.26 6.56
N ALA A 332 29.23 -5.61 6.92
CA ALA A 332 28.89 -6.53 8.01
C ALA A 332 28.56 -7.95 7.54
N ILE A 333 28.57 -8.21 6.22
CA ILE A 333 28.14 -9.47 5.60
C ILE A 333 29.11 -9.93 4.50
N ASP A 334 28.98 -11.17 4.03
CA ASP A 334 29.59 -11.59 2.76
C ASP A 334 28.83 -10.96 1.59
N SER A 335 29.12 -9.69 1.32
CA SER A 335 28.41 -8.93 0.29
C SER A 335 28.60 -9.49 -1.12
N GLY A 336 29.67 -10.25 -1.38
CA GLY A 336 29.86 -10.94 -2.66
C GLY A 336 28.83 -12.05 -2.85
N ALA A 337 28.75 -12.98 -1.90
CA ALA A 337 27.77 -14.06 -1.95
C ALA A 337 26.33 -13.54 -1.92
N MET A 338 26.05 -12.53 -1.09
CA MET A 338 24.71 -11.96 -0.95
C MET A 338 24.26 -11.19 -2.19
N THR A 339 25.17 -10.51 -2.90
CA THR A 339 24.85 -9.88 -4.19
C THR A 339 24.47 -10.92 -5.23
N GLN A 340 25.13 -12.08 -5.24
CA GLN A 340 24.79 -13.18 -6.16
C GLN A 340 23.45 -13.83 -5.80
N ALA A 341 23.14 -14.00 -4.51
CA ALA A 341 21.83 -14.49 -4.07
C ALA A 341 20.71 -13.52 -4.49
N TRP A 342 20.90 -12.22 -4.26
CA TRP A 342 19.96 -11.18 -4.67
C TRP A 342 19.76 -11.14 -6.19
N LEU A 343 20.83 -11.12 -6.99
CA LEU A 343 20.77 -11.21 -8.46
C LEU A 343 20.07 -12.50 -8.94
N GLY A 344 20.24 -13.60 -8.20
CA GLY A 344 19.56 -14.86 -8.44
C GLY A 344 18.04 -14.76 -8.36
N GLY A 345 17.52 -13.86 -7.52
CA GLY A 345 16.08 -13.61 -7.34
C GLY A 345 15.46 -12.62 -8.33
N LEU A 346 16.23 -11.76 -8.98
CA LEU A 346 15.70 -10.71 -9.87
C LEU A 346 15.22 -11.22 -11.25
N PRO A 347 14.36 -10.50 -11.99
CA PRO A 347 13.61 -9.35 -11.53
C PRO A 347 12.52 -9.75 -10.52
N LEU A 348 12.12 -8.80 -9.69
CA LEU A 348 10.89 -8.94 -8.91
C LEU A 348 9.70 -8.73 -9.87
N LEU A 349 8.65 -9.52 -9.69
CA LEU A 349 7.54 -9.61 -10.66
C LEU A 349 6.16 -9.46 -10.01
N GLY A 350 6.02 -9.87 -8.75
CA GLY A 350 4.78 -9.78 -7.99
C GLY A 350 4.61 -8.39 -7.40
N ASP A 351 5.52 -7.99 -6.50
CA ASP A 351 5.45 -6.68 -5.84
C ASP A 351 6.09 -5.61 -6.71
N VAL A 352 5.26 -4.85 -7.44
CA VAL A 352 5.71 -3.80 -8.36
C VAL A 352 6.35 -2.61 -7.67
N VAL A 353 5.99 -2.33 -6.40
CA VAL A 353 6.56 -1.24 -5.62
C VAL A 353 7.98 -1.60 -5.24
N GLU A 354 8.18 -2.79 -4.67
CA GLU A 354 9.51 -3.28 -4.32
C GLU A 354 10.35 -3.57 -5.57
N ALA A 355 9.75 -4.00 -6.68
CA ALA A 355 10.42 -4.15 -7.97
C ALA A 355 11.05 -2.83 -8.42
N ALA A 356 10.30 -1.71 -8.38
CA ALA A 356 10.83 -0.41 -8.78
C ALA A 356 12.05 0.00 -7.93
N VAL A 357 12.01 -0.25 -6.61
CA VAL A 357 13.12 0.03 -5.69
C VAL A 357 14.34 -0.83 -6.02
N GLN A 358 14.17 -2.13 -6.20
CA GLN A 358 15.28 -3.05 -6.43
C GLN A 358 15.87 -2.94 -7.84
N HIS A 359 15.06 -2.60 -8.84
CA HIS A 359 15.54 -2.37 -10.20
C HIS A 359 16.29 -1.04 -10.34
N ASP A 360 15.98 -0.02 -9.52
CA ASP A 360 16.84 1.15 -9.37
C ASP A 360 18.18 0.83 -8.71
N LEU A 361 18.17 0.00 -7.65
CA LEU A 361 19.42 -0.49 -7.04
C LEU A 361 20.28 -1.24 -8.08
N LEU A 362 19.66 -2.08 -8.92
CA LEU A 362 20.36 -2.74 -10.03
C LEU A 362 20.99 -1.73 -10.99
N ALA A 363 20.26 -0.69 -11.38
CA ALA A 363 20.78 0.37 -12.25
C ALA A 363 22.02 1.04 -11.63
N ARG A 364 21.94 1.41 -10.35
CA ARG A 364 23.05 2.05 -9.61
C ARG A 364 24.27 1.15 -9.51
N LEU A 365 24.10 -0.14 -9.23
CA LEU A 365 25.20 -1.11 -9.16
C LEU A 365 25.87 -1.33 -10.53
N LEU A 366 25.09 -1.34 -11.62
CA LEU A 366 25.61 -1.46 -12.98
C LEU A 366 26.38 -0.22 -13.41
N GLU A 367 25.87 0.97 -13.11
CA GLU A 367 26.54 2.26 -13.35
C GLU A 367 27.86 2.35 -12.60
N ALA A 368 27.89 1.85 -11.36
CA ALA A 368 29.09 1.76 -10.54
C ALA A 368 30.07 0.64 -10.98
N ARG A 369 29.70 -0.19 -11.96
CA ARG A 369 30.46 -1.38 -12.38
C ARG A 369 30.83 -2.29 -11.21
N ASP A 370 29.86 -2.52 -10.31
CA ASP A 370 30.11 -3.28 -9.09
C ASP A 370 30.60 -4.70 -9.40
N ALA A 371 31.81 -5.02 -8.95
CA ALA A 371 32.45 -6.32 -9.21
C ALA A 371 31.70 -7.49 -8.56
N ARG A 372 30.98 -7.24 -7.44
CA ARG A 372 30.15 -8.24 -6.77
C ARG A 372 28.94 -8.60 -7.62
N LEU A 373 28.42 -7.68 -8.42
CA LEU A 373 27.28 -7.91 -9.32
C LEU A 373 27.72 -8.65 -10.58
N LEU A 374 28.78 -8.17 -11.25
CA LEU A 374 29.25 -8.72 -12.52
C LEU A 374 29.94 -10.09 -12.36
N GLY A 375 30.45 -10.39 -11.17
CA GLY A 375 31.20 -11.60 -10.88
C GLY A 375 32.62 -11.55 -11.44
N THR A 376 33.46 -12.49 -11.01
CA THR A 376 34.84 -12.62 -11.51
C THR A 376 34.83 -12.88 -13.02
N ASN A 377 35.58 -12.08 -13.78
CA ASN A 377 35.62 -12.13 -15.25
C ASN A 377 34.25 -12.02 -15.93
N GLY A 378 33.25 -11.39 -15.30
CA GLY A 378 31.91 -11.25 -15.88
C GLY A 378 31.07 -12.53 -15.85
N ALA A 379 31.36 -13.47 -14.95
CA ALA A 379 30.64 -14.74 -14.84
C ALA A 379 29.11 -14.58 -14.67
N SER A 380 28.66 -13.49 -14.05
CA SER A 380 27.24 -13.21 -13.82
C SER A 380 26.60 -12.40 -14.95
N LEU A 381 27.36 -12.00 -15.97
CA LEU A 381 26.89 -11.17 -17.07
C LEU A 381 25.68 -11.77 -17.83
N PRO A 382 25.64 -13.09 -18.16
CA PRO A 382 24.45 -13.68 -18.79
C PRO A 382 23.18 -13.50 -17.97
N ARG A 383 23.28 -13.63 -16.64
CA ARG A 383 22.15 -13.46 -15.73
C ARG A 383 21.70 -12.01 -15.68
N VAL A 384 22.63 -11.07 -15.55
CA VAL A 384 22.36 -9.62 -15.58
C VAL A 384 21.61 -9.25 -16.86
N LEU A 385 22.07 -9.68 -18.02
CA LEU A 385 21.43 -9.36 -19.30
C LEU A 385 20.01 -9.92 -19.37
N GLY A 386 19.79 -11.15 -18.93
CA GLY A 386 18.46 -11.73 -18.87
C GLY A 386 17.51 -10.94 -17.96
N VAL A 387 17.98 -10.50 -16.79
CA VAL A 387 17.22 -9.61 -15.89
C VAL A 387 16.85 -8.31 -16.60
N LEU A 388 17.82 -7.62 -17.24
CA LEU A 388 17.59 -6.36 -17.93
C LEU A 388 16.56 -6.51 -19.06
N VAL A 389 16.66 -7.56 -19.87
CA VAL A 389 15.70 -7.83 -20.95
C VAL A 389 14.29 -8.02 -20.39
N THR A 390 14.13 -8.80 -19.32
CA THR A 390 12.82 -9.02 -18.69
C THR A 390 12.25 -7.74 -18.10
N ILE A 391 13.04 -6.94 -17.36
CA ILE A 391 12.59 -5.67 -16.77
C ILE A 391 12.08 -4.72 -17.87
N LEU A 392 12.92 -4.47 -18.89
CA LEU A 392 12.59 -3.55 -19.97
C LEU A 392 11.40 -4.06 -20.81
N GLY A 393 11.24 -5.39 -20.93
CA GLY A 393 10.09 -6.00 -21.58
C GLY A 393 8.77 -5.71 -20.87
N HIS A 394 8.76 -5.62 -19.54
CA HIS A 394 7.54 -5.28 -18.78
C HIS A 394 7.21 -3.79 -18.78
N GLY A 395 7.91 -2.97 -19.57
CA GLY A 395 7.59 -1.56 -19.72
C GLY A 395 7.76 -0.80 -18.40
N THR A 396 6.80 0.05 -18.07
CA THR A 396 6.80 0.84 -16.84
C THR A 396 6.21 0.11 -15.63
N ARG A 397 5.80 -1.17 -15.79
CA ARG A 397 5.20 -1.95 -14.70
C ARG A 397 6.19 -2.27 -13.58
N LEU A 398 7.44 -2.61 -13.93
CA LEU A 398 8.46 -3.04 -12.97
C LEU A 398 9.50 -1.95 -12.65
N VAL A 399 9.43 -0.81 -13.33
CA VAL A 399 10.45 0.23 -13.26
C VAL A 399 9.89 1.57 -13.73
N SER A 400 10.35 2.68 -13.14
CA SER A 400 10.01 4.01 -13.65
C SER A 400 10.65 4.25 -15.03
N GLY A 401 10.08 5.18 -15.82
CA GLY A 401 10.58 5.48 -17.16
C GLY A 401 12.05 5.90 -17.20
N ASP A 402 12.50 6.68 -16.22
CA ASP A 402 13.89 7.15 -16.14
C ASP A 402 14.85 6.03 -15.75
N VAL A 403 14.47 5.17 -14.81
CA VAL A 403 15.28 4.01 -14.43
C VAL A 403 15.33 2.99 -15.58
N GLY A 404 14.22 2.77 -16.31
CA GLY A 404 14.19 1.95 -17.51
C GLY A 404 15.17 2.43 -18.59
N LYS A 405 15.23 3.75 -18.84
CA LYS A 405 16.24 4.33 -19.75
C LYS A 405 17.68 4.09 -19.27
N ARG A 406 17.95 4.25 -17.97
CA ARG A 406 19.27 3.97 -17.39
C ARG A 406 19.67 2.51 -17.59
N LEU A 407 18.76 1.57 -17.32
CA LEU A 407 18.97 0.14 -17.54
C LEU A 407 19.22 -0.19 -19.02
N ALA A 408 18.50 0.43 -19.95
CA ALA A 408 18.74 0.26 -21.39
C ALA A 408 20.13 0.75 -21.83
N LEU A 409 20.60 1.88 -21.29
CA LEU A 409 21.97 2.36 -21.51
C LEU A 409 23.02 1.37 -20.98
N GLN A 410 22.78 0.79 -19.81
CA GLN A 410 23.67 -0.25 -19.27
C GLN A 410 23.68 -1.49 -20.15
N LEU A 411 22.52 -1.94 -20.65
CA LEU A 411 22.41 -3.07 -21.55
C LEU A 411 23.21 -2.85 -22.85
N HIS A 412 23.07 -1.68 -23.49
CA HIS A 412 23.88 -1.29 -24.66
C HIS A 412 25.37 -1.36 -24.38
N SER A 413 25.81 -0.86 -23.21
CA SER A 413 27.23 -0.84 -22.85
C SER A 413 27.83 -2.23 -22.61
N LEU A 414 27.00 -3.19 -22.18
CA LEU A 414 27.41 -4.53 -21.79
C LEU A 414 27.32 -5.55 -22.94
N GLN A 415 26.47 -5.28 -23.94
CA GLN A 415 26.23 -6.17 -25.07
C GLN A 415 27.50 -6.62 -25.84
N PRO A 416 28.52 -5.76 -26.07
CA PRO A 416 29.73 -6.20 -26.77
C PRO A 416 30.54 -7.26 -26.01
N SER A 417 30.40 -7.32 -24.70
CA SER A 417 31.14 -8.24 -23.81
C SER A 417 30.34 -9.50 -23.49
N ALA A 418 29.11 -9.62 -24.02
CA ALA A 418 28.16 -10.66 -23.68
C ALA A 418 28.26 -11.88 -24.60
N PRO A 419 28.01 -13.11 -24.10
CA PRO A 419 27.70 -14.24 -24.96
C PRO A 419 26.42 -13.95 -25.76
N GLN A 420 26.49 -13.96 -27.10
CA GLN A 420 25.35 -13.63 -27.97
C GLN A 420 24.12 -14.51 -27.69
N ASP A 421 24.34 -15.78 -27.36
CA ASP A 421 23.27 -16.75 -27.09
C ASP A 421 22.42 -16.40 -25.86
N ALA A 422 23.03 -15.76 -24.84
CA ALA A 422 22.33 -15.41 -23.61
C ALA A 422 21.28 -14.32 -23.85
N LEU A 423 21.64 -13.27 -24.61
CA LEU A 423 20.72 -12.19 -24.94
C LEU A 423 19.59 -12.67 -25.85
N GLN A 424 19.91 -13.50 -26.86
CA GLN A 424 18.94 -14.02 -27.80
C GLN A 424 17.89 -14.92 -27.11
N THR A 425 18.31 -15.71 -26.12
CA THR A 425 17.42 -16.57 -25.33
C THR A 425 16.41 -15.76 -24.53
N SER A 426 16.82 -14.66 -23.90
CA SER A 426 15.89 -13.81 -23.16
C SER A 426 14.96 -13.02 -24.07
N LEU A 427 15.44 -12.55 -25.23
CA LEU A 427 14.63 -11.82 -26.21
C LEU A 427 13.57 -12.70 -26.89
N SER A 428 13.85 -13.99 -27.07
CA SER A 428 12.90 -14.94 -27.66
C SER A 428 11.77 -15.31 -26.68
N ALA A 429 12.00 -15.18 -25.38
CA ALA A 429 10.99 -15.42 -24.34
C ALA A 429 9.98 -14.27 -24.17
N LEU A 430 10.27 -13.08 -24.71
CA LEU A 430 9.35 -11.94 -24.66
C LEU A 430 8.16 -12.13 -25.59
N SER A 431 6.96 -11.78 -25.11
CA SER A 431 5.77 -11.60 -25.95
C SER A 431 5.96 -10.44 -26.93
N ASP A 432 5.08 -10.31 -27.94
CA ASP A 432 5.17 -9.20 -28.91
C ASP A 432 5.03 -7.82 -28.24
N LYS A 433 4.13 -7.69 -27.25
CA LYS A 433 3.98 -6.47 -26.45
C LYS A 433 5.25 -6.18 -25.65
N GLN A 434 5.81 -7.19 -24.98
CA GLN A 434 7.03 -7.01 -24.21
C GLN A 434 8.22 -6.65 -25.09
N ARG A 435 8.31 -7.23 -26.30
CA ARG A 435 9.34 -6.87 -27.28
C ARG A 435 9.19 -5.42 -27.75
N ALA A 436 7.97 -4.93 -27.92
CA ALA A 436 7.71 -3.53 -28.26
C ALA A 436 8.15 -2.56 -27.14
N ASN A 437 7.83 -2.88 -25.88
CA ASN A 437 8.28 -2.12 -24.71
C ASN A 437 9.81 -2.08 -24.62
N PHE A 438 10.44 -3.25 -24.72
CA PHE A 438 11.89 -3.39 -24.74
C PHE A 438 12.53 -2.52 -25.82
N ASN A 439 12.04 -2.61 -27.06
CA ASN A 439 12.56 -1.83 -28.18
C ASN A 439 12.39 -0.32 -27.97
N THR A 440 11.30 0.11 -27.33
CA THR A 440 11.04 1.52 -27.03
C THR A 440 12.08 2.08 -26.05
N PHE A 441 12.39 1.34 -24.98
CA PHE A 441 13.47 1.69 -24.06
C PHE A 441 14.84 1.68 -24.73
N MET A 442 15.12 0.67 -25.56
CA MET A 442 16.39 0.57 -26.28
C MET A 442 16.61 1.70 -27.30
N ALA A 443 15.52 2.32 -27.77
CA ALA A 443 15.54 3.53 -28.59
C ALA A 443 15.66 4.84 -27.78
N GLY A 444 15.76 4.75 -26.45
CA GLY A 444 15.88 5.91 -25.55
C GLY A 444 14.54 6.55 -25.17
N ASN A 445 13.41 5.91 -25.46
CA ASN A 445 12.07 6.40 -25.16
C ASN A 445 11.44 5.64 -23.97
N VAL A 446 10.36 6.16 -23.40
CA VAL A 446 9.56 5.44 -22.38
C VAL A 446 8.33 4.85 -23.07
N PRO A 447 8.02 3.56 -22.89
CA PRO A 447 6.77 2.97 -23.35
C PRO A 447 5.56 3.68 -22.75
N ASP A 448 4.48 3.79 -23.51
CA ASP A 448 3.23 4.33 -22.98
C ASP A 448 2.73 3.41 -21.85
N GLY A 449 2.61 3.97 -20.63
CA GLY A 449 2.21 3.23 -19.43
C GLY A 449 0.72 2.92 -19.34
N LYS A 450 -0.01 2.94 -20.47
CA LYS A 450 -1.43 2.60 -20.48
C LYS A 450 -1.59 1.10 -20.73
N ASP A 451 -2.20 0.46 -19.73
CA ASP A 451 -2.77 -0.89 -19.69
C ASP A 451 -1.77 -2.04 -19.58
N ASP A 452 -1.49 -2.50 -18.35
CA ASP A 452 -1.87 -3.84 -17.87
C ASP A 452 -2.46 -3.69 -16.46
#